data_AF-A0A957S3L8-F1
#
_entry.id   AF-A0A957S3L8-F1
#
_cell.length_a   1.000
_cell.length_b   1.000
_cell.length_c   1.000
_cell.angle_alpha   90.00
_cell.angle_beta   90.00
_cell.angle_gamma   90.00
#
_symmetry.space_group_name_H-M   'P 1'
#
loop_
_entity.id
_entity.type
_entity.pdbx_description
1 polymer ?
#
loop_
_entity_poly.entity_id
_entity_poly.type
_entity_poly.pdbx_seq_one_letter_code
_entity_poly.pdbx_strand_id
1 'polypeptide(L)'
;RNAALHLDTPSEPVNAQVLRVMQGVLGDRINDPRSTLAGTVFLVTHAIDEDSSGNLVHLVLICLAFLVLLVSNLPGKRKVYLYASVVLLAILLYAAAFRWQPWATRLHTTIFLLAAPLIAVVVMGFPKARRILVPGVVVLVVAYSVPYLVANPSRPLLPQAGRSVFNTSRLQQYFAVRPYLYQDYAAAMDAVRQLQVEEVGLLLDEDGWEYPLWALAGSEAGGAPHFRHVGVSN
;
A
#
# COMPACT_ATOMS: atom_id res chain seq x y z
N ARG A 1 -15.68 3.12 5.91
CA ARG A 1 -14.36 2.88 6.54
C ARG A 1 -13.26 2.68 5.50
N ASN A 2 -13.31 1.67 4.63
CA ASN A 2 -12.27 1.44 3.60
C ASN A 2 -11.96 2.66 2.73
N ALA A 3 -12.98 3.34 2.19
CA ALA A 3 -12.75 4.55 1.39
C ALA A 3 -12.14 5.71 2.20
N ALA A 4 -12.45 5.80 3.51
CA ALA A 4 -11.97 6.88 4.37
C ALA A 4 -10.46 6.82 4.63
N LEU A 5 -9.84 5.64 4.48
CA LEU A 5 -8.39 5.47 4.53
C LEU A 5 -7.66 6.20 3.38
N HIS A 6 -8.36 6.59 2.33
CA HIS A 6 -7.79 7.36 1.21
C HIS A 6 -8.23 8.82 1.22
N LEU A 7 -8.92 9.26 2.27
CA LEU A 7 -9.34 10.65 2.46
C LEU A 7 -8.38 11.43 3.36
N ASP A 8 -7.25 10.83 3.73
CA ASP A 8 -6.21 11.51 4.48
C ASP A 8 -5.59 12.63 3.64
N THR A 9 -5.19 13.67 4.33
CA THR A 9 -4.54 14.85 3.76
C THR A 9 -3.40 15.30 4.67
N PRO A 10 -2.43 16.09 4.18
CA PRO A 10 -1.41 16.68 5.04
C PRO A 10 -1.97 17.61 6.14
N SER A 11 -3.26 17.91 6.15
CA SER A 11 -3.91 18.80 7.13
C SER A 11 -4.60 18.00 8.23
N GLU A 12 -4.05 18.04 9.45
CA GLU A 12 -4.68 17.41 10.63
C GLU A 12 -6.12 17.88 10.88
N PRO A 13 -6.48 19.17 10.77
CA PRO A 13 -7.87 19.61 10.92
C PRO A 13 -8.83 18.95 9.93
N VAL A 14 -8.40 18.75 8.69
CA VAL A 14 -9.21 18.08 7.66
C VAL A 14 -9.39 16.60 8.02
N ASN A 15 -8.31 15.92 8.44
CA ASN A 15 -8.38 14.52 8.85
C ASN A 15 -9.26 14.33 10.09
N ALA A 16 -9.19 15.24 11.06
CA ALA A 16 -10.07 15.26 12.23
C ALA A 16 -11.54 15.47 11.83
N GLN A 17 -11.82 16.28 10.81
CA GLN A 17 -13.16 16.43 10.27
C GLN A 17 -13.66 15.14 9.61
N VAL A 18 -12.83 14.48 8.81
CA VAL A 18 -13.17 13.17 8.21
C VAL A 18 -13.48 12.16 9.31
N LEU A 19 -12.65 12.10 10.37
CA LEU A 19 -12.89 11.21 11.50
C LEU A 19 -14.21 11.53 12.21
N ARG A 20 -14.52 12.80 12.47
CA ARG A 20 -15.79 13.22 13.08
C ARG A 20 -17.00 12.82 12.23
N VAL A 21 -16.94 13.02 10.91
CA VAL A 21 -18.00 12.59 10.00
C VAL A 21 -18.16 11.07 10.06
N MET A 22 -17.05 10.33 10.06
CA MET A 22 -17.11 8.87 10.14
C MET A 22 -17.68 8.38 11.48
N GLN A 23 -17.34 9.02 12.59
CA GLN A 23 -17.92 8.77 13.90
C GLN A 23 -19.42 9.05 13.92
N GLY A 24 -19.88 10.14 13.29
CA GLY A 24 -21.31 10.45 13.18
C GLY A 24 -22.09 9.43 12.34
N VAL A 25 -21.51 8.95 11.24
CA VAL A 25 -22.17 7.99 10.32
C VAL A 25 -22.19 6.56 10.88
N LEU A 26 -21.12 6.14 11.55
CA LEU A 26 -20.97 4.76 12.02
C LEU A 26 -21.28 4.56 13.50
N GLY A 27 -21.25 5.63 14.30
CA GLY A 27 -21.41 5.58 15.75
C GLY A 27 -20.46 4.56 16.38
N ASP A 28 -21.01 3.76 17.28
CA ASP A 28 -20.29 2.71 18.02
C ASP A 28 -19.71 1.60 17.13
N ARG A 29 -20.18 1.49 15.87
CA ARG A 29 -19.70 0.46 14.92
C ARG A 29 -18.34 0.78 14.33
N ILE A 30 -17.80 1.99 14.56
CA ILE A 30 -16.54 2.40 13.94
C ILE A 30 -15.38 1.45 14.28
N ASN A 31 -15.36 0.94 15.51
CA ASN A 31 -14.38 0.00 16.04
C ASN A 31 -15.00 -1.37 16.42
N ASP A 32 -16.09 -1.80 15.77
CA ASP A 32 -16.74 -3.10 16.07
C ASP A 32 -15.74 -4.27 15.84
N PRO A 33 -15.42 -5.06 16.88
CA PRO A 33 -14.44 -6.16 16.82
C PRO A 33 -14.76 -7.24 15.77
N ARG A 34 -16.03 -7.37 15.36
CA ARG A 34 -16.44 -8.34 14.33
C ARG A 34 -15.97 -7.95 12.94
N SER A 35 -15.65 -6.67 12.75
CA SER A 35 -15.40 -6.06 11.44
C SER A 35 -14.10 -5.26 11.38
N THR A 36 -13.42 -5.11 12.51
CA THR A 36 -12.11 -4.46 12.68
C THR A 36 -11.12 -5.51 13.15
N LEU A 37 -9.90 -5.49 12.60
CA LEU A 37 -8.84 -6.39 13.00
C LEU A 37 -8.50 -6.19 14.49
N ALA A 38 -8.31 -7.29 15.22
CA ALA A 38 -8.06 -7.25 16.65
C ALA A 38 -6.81 -6.40 16.97
N GLY A 39 -6.89 -5.62 18.05
CA GLY A 39 -5.79 -4.73 18.47
C GLY A 39 -5.64 -3.44 17.67
N THR A 40 -6.53 -3.16 16.69
CA THR A 40 -6.47 -1.94 15.88
C THR A 40 -7.64 -1.00 16.17
N VAL A 41 -7.43 0.30 15.90
CA VAL A 41 -8.44 1.35 16.03
C VAL A 41 -8.56 2.13 14.73
N PHE A 42 -9.78 2.57 14.42
CA PHE A 42 -10.04 3.40 13.25
C PHE A 42 -9.44 4.79 13.45
N LEU A 43 -8.47 5.12 12.61
CA LEU A 43 -7.80 6.42 12.57
C LEU A 43 -7.68 6.89 11.12
N VAL A 44 -7.64 8.21 10.95
CA VAL A 44 -7.34 8.88 9.68
C VAL A 44 -6.09 9.70 9.92
N THR A 45 -4.94 9.09 9.66
CA THR A 45 -3.63 9.73 9.82
C THR A 45 -2.96 9.80 8.46
N HIS A 46 -2.35 10.95 8.17
CA HIS A 46 -1.60 11.11 6.94
C HIS A 46 -0.25 10.42 7.06
N ALA A 47 0.06 9.60 6.06
CA ALA A 47 1.30 8.86 5.97
C ALA A 47 1.87 9.00 4.55
N ILE A 48 3.20 8.94 4.46
CA ILE A 48 3.96 9.05 3.19
C ILE A 48 4.78 7.75 2.94
N ASP A 49 4.57 6.72 3.76
CA ASP A 49 5.16 5.39 3.60
C ASP A 49 4.28 4.43 2.80
N GLU A 50 4.89 3.33 2.35
CA GLU A 50 4.28 2.32 1.49
C GLU A 50 3.18 1.49 2.17
N ASP A 51 3.11 1.49 3.51
CA ASP A 51 2.18 0.64 4.26
C ASP A 51 0.84 1.32 4.54
N SER A 52 0.85 2.65 4.71
CA SER A 52 -0.32 3.37 5.22
C SER A 52 -0.75 4.59 4.40
N SER A 53 0.00 4.98 3.36
CA SER A 53 -0.38 6.12 2.49
C SER A 53 -1.74 5.92 1.82
N GLY A 54 -2.60 6.95 1.90
CA GLY A 54 -3.83 6.99 1.13
C GLY A 54 -3.62 7.39 -0.33
N ASN A 55 -4.71 7.33 -1.10
CA ASN A 55 -4.69 7.50 -2.55
C ASN A 55 -5.90 8.32 -3.02
N LEU A 56 -6.04 9.53 -2.46
CA LEU A 56 -7.21 10.41 -2.65
C LEU A 56 -7.50 10.67 -4.13
N VAL A 57 -6.47 11.00 -4.92
CA VAL A 57 -6.63 11.30 -6.35
C VAL A 57 -7.20 10.09 -7.11
N HIS A 58 -6.67 8.89 -6.87
CA HIS A 58 -7.17 7.67 -7.50
C HIS A 58 -8.62 7.38 -7.06
N LEU A 59 -8.93 7.51 -5.77
CA LEU A 59 -10.29 7.33 -5.26
C LEU A 59 -11.27 8.26 -5.98
N VAL A 60 -10.96 9.56 -6.07
CA VAL A 60 -11.81 10.56 -6.72
C VAL A 60 -11.99 10.24 -8.21
N LEU A 61 -10.90 9.93 -8.93
CA LEU A 61 -10.98 9.58 -10.35
C LEU A 61 -11.83 8.33 -10.61
N ILE A 62 -11.74 7.32 -9.73
CA ILE A 62 -12.55 6.10 -9.83
C ILE A 62 -14.02 6.41 -9.56
N CYS A 63 -14.33 7.17 -8.50
CA CYS A 63 -15.71 7.60 -8.22
C CYS A 63 -16.30 8.39 -9.40
N LEU A 64 -15.54 9.33 -9.96
CA LEU A 64 -15.97 10.09 -11.14
C LEU A 64 -16.16 9.18 -12.36
N ALA A 65 -15.28 8.20 -12.58
CA ALA A 65 -15.42 7.24 -13.67
C ALA A 65 -16.73 6.44 -13.53
N PHE A 66 -17.05 5.94 -12.34
CA PHE A 66 -18.34 5.28 -12.08
C PHE A 66 -19.53 6.21 -12.29
N LEU A 67 -19.49 7.44 -11.77
CA LEU A 67 -20.57 8.42 -11.95
C LEU A 67 -20.81 8.74 -13.43
N VAL A 68 -19.74 8.95 -14.21
CA VAL A 68 -19.84 9.19 -15.65
C VAL A 68 -20.44 7.98 -16.35
N LEU A 69 -20.06 6.76 -15.98
CA LEU A 69 -20.66 5.55 -16.55
C LEU A 69 -22.16 5.44 -16.25
N LEU A 70 -22.66 5.97 -15.14
CA LEU A 70 -24.10 5.97 -14.84
C LEU A 70 -24.90 6.90 -15.77
N VAL A 71 -24.32 8.01 -16.22
CA VAL A 71 -25.03 9.06 -16.97
C VAL A 71 -24.69 9.12 -18.46
N SER A 72 -23.55 8.56 -18.86
CA SER A 72 -23.05 8.65 -20.24
C SER A 72 -23.21 7.34 -20.99
N ASN A 73 -23.49 7.43 -22.29
CA ASN A 73 -23.60 6.28 -23.18
C ASN A 73 -22.32 6.14 -24.00
N LEU A 74 -21.29 5.53 -23.41
CA LEU A 74 -19.99 5.37 -24.06
C LEU A 74 -20.01 4.32 -25.19
N PRO A 75 -19.16 4.49 -26.23
CA PRO A 75 -19.01 3.48 -27.27
C PRO A 75 -18.52 2.15 -26.67
N GLY A 76 -19.06 1.02 -27.16
CA GLY A 76 -18.72 -0.30 -26.61
C GLY A 76 -19.31 -0.58 -25.22
N LYS A 77 -20.35 0.16 -24.83
CA LYS A 77 -21.00 0.15 -23.51
C LYS A 77 -21.05 -1.20 -22.79
N ARG A 78 -21.47 -2.28 -23.48
CA ARG A 78 -21.64 -3.59 -22.85
C ARG A 78 -20.35 -4.11 -22.20
N LYS A 79 -19.22 -4.00 -22.91
CA LYS A 79 -17.92 -4.46 -22.39
C LYS A 79 -17.45 -3.57 -21.25
N VAL A 80 -17.66 -2.26 -21.35
CA VAL A 80 -17.28 -1.29 -20.33
C VAL A 80 -18.08 -1.50 -19.04
N TYR A 81 -19.42 -1.65 -19.13
CA TYR A 81 -20.27 -1.93 -17.97
C TYR A 81 -19.97 -3.29 -17.35
N LEU A 82 -19.67 -4.31 -18.16
CA LEU A 82 -19.26 -5.62 -17.64
C LEU A 82 -17.91 -5.55 -16.90
N TYR A 83 -16.95 -4.78 -17.41
CA TYR A 83 -15.69 -4.57 -16.70
C TYR A 83 -15.91 -3.76 -15.41
N ALA A 84 -16.73 -2.71 -15.47
CA ALA A 84 -17.08 -1.90 -14.31
C ALA A 84 -17.78 -2.73 -13.22
N SER A 85 -18.65 -3.68 -13.60
CA SER A 85 -19.30 -4.57 -12.64
C SER A 85 -18.32 -5.57 -12.02
N VAL A 86 -17.32 -6.04 -12.76
CA VAL A 86 -16.23 -6.87 -12.20
C VAL A 86 -15.40 -6.09 -11.18
N VAL A 87 -15.04 -4.84 -11.48
CA VAL A 87 -14.30 -3.97 -10.54
C VAL A 87 -15.14 -3.69 -9.29
N LEU A 88 -16.44 -3.38 -9.47
CA LEU A 88 -17.35 -3.17 -8.35
C LEU A 88 -17.49 -4.45 -7.50
N LEU A 89 -17.62 -5.61 -8.13
CA LEU A 89 -17.67 -6.89 -7.44
C LEU A 89 -16.38 -7.14 -6.65
N ALA A 90 -15.21 -6.83 -7.20
CA ALA A 90 -13.94 -6.95 -6.48
C ALA A 90 -13.90 -6.08 -5.22
N ILE A 91 -14.41 -4.84 -5.29
CA ILE A 91 -14.53 -3.94 -4.13
C ILE A 91 -15.45 -4.54 -3.06
N LEU A 92 -16.61 -5.07 -3.46
CA LEU A 92 -17.57 -5.67 -2.55
C LEU A 92 -17.04 -6.96 -1.91
N LEU A 93 -16.42 -7.83 -2.70
CA LEU A 93 -15.80 -9.06 -2.23
C LEU A 93 -14.67 -8.77 -1.24
N TYR A 94 -13.82 -7.77 -1.54
CA TYR A 94 -12.80 -7.34 -0.60
C TYR A 94 -13.42 -6.87 0.73
N ALA A 95 -14.43 -6.00 0.66
CA ALA A 95 -15.09 -5.48 1.85
C ALA A 95 -15.83 -6.56 2.67
N ALA A 96 -16.26 -7.64 2.03
CA ALA A 96 -16.90 -8.78 2.68
C ALA A 96 -15.89 -9.79 3.24
N ALA A 97 -14.77 -10.02 2.55
CA ALA A 97 -13.79 -11.04 2.91
C ALA A 97 -12.83 -10.57 4.02
N PHE A 98 -12.45 -9.30 4.03
CA PHE A 98 -11.44 -8.77 4.94
C PHE A 98 -12.05 -7.91 6.04
N ARG A 99 -11.61 -8.14 7.28
CA ARG A 99 -11.83 -7.19 8.37
C ARG A 99 -11.04 -5.91 8.08
N TRP A 100 -11.58 -4.78 8.54
CA TRP A 100 -10.93 -3.49 8.39
C TRP A 100 -9.60 -3.47 9.16
N GLN A 101 -8.55 -2.93 8.55
CA GLN A 101 -7.22 -2.77 9.13
C GLN A 101 -6.60 -1.44 8.64
N PRO A 102 -5.72 -0.80 9.41
CA PRO A 102 -5.21 0.53 9.06
C PRO A 102 -4.30 0.53 7.81
N TRP A 103 -3.53 -0.54 7.58
CA TRP A 103 -2.72 -0.74 6.37
C TRP A 103 -3.50 -1.36 5.19
N ALA A 104 -4.84 -1.32 5.22
CA ALA A 104 -5.67 -1.81 4.12
C ALA A 104 -5.44 -1.02 2.81
N THR A 105 -4.89 0.19 2.88
CA THR A 105 -4.53 1.00 1.72
C THR A 105 -3.64 0.23 0.75
N ARG A 106 -2.65 -0.52 1.26
CA ARG A 106 -1.75 -1.39 0.48
C ARG A 106 -2.51 -2.48 -0.28
N LEU A 107 -3.53 -3.08 0.35
CA LEU A 107 -4.37 -4.10 -0.30
C LEU A 107 -5.30 -3.50 -1.35
N HIS A 108 -5.78 -2.26 -1.13
CA HIS A 108 -6.63 -1.57 -2.10
C HIS A 108 -5.87 -1.18 -3.39
N THR A 109 -4.54 -1.12 -3.37
CA THR A 109 -3.71 -0.81 -4.55
C THR A 109 -4.05 -1.71 -5.75
N THR A 110 -4.29 -3.01 -5.52
CA THR A 110 -4.69 -3.93 -6.59
C THR A 110 -6.04 -3.55 -7.19
N ILE A 111 -7.01 -3.12 -6.37
CA ILE A 111 -8.31 -2.65 -6.83
C ILE A 111 -8.17 -1.35 -7.62
N PHE A 112 -7.32 -0.42 -7.19
CA PHE A 112 -7.05 0.81 -7.95
C PHE A 112 -6.40 0.52 -9.30
N LEU A 113 -5.49 -0.44 -9.36
CA LEU A 113 -4.90 -0.88 -10.62
C LEU A 113 -5.96 -1.47 -11.56
N LEU A 114 -6.88 -2.29 -11.04
CA LEU A 114 -8.01 -2.82 -11.80
C LEU A 114 -8.99 -1.72 -12.24
N ALA A 115 -9.11 -0.63 -11.49
CA ALA A 115 -9.99 0.48 -11.86
C ALA A 115 -9.34 1.46 -12.86
N ALA A 116 -8.02 1.45 -13.02
CA ALA A 116 -7.31 2.39 -13.90
C ALA A 116 -7.79 2.35 -15.37
N PRO A 117 -8.06 1.17 -15.99
CA PRO A 117 -8.62 1.13 -17.34
C PRO A 117 -10.00 1.79 -17.46
N LEU A 118 -10.83 1.79 -16.40
CA LEU A 118 -12.12 2.49 -16.40
C LEU A 118 -11.92 4.00 -16.54
N ILE A 119 -10.96 4.57 -15.81
CA ILE A 119 -10.62 5.99 -15.90
C ILE A 119 -10.20 6.33 -17.33
N ALA A 120 -9.33 5.51 -17.93
CA ALA A 120 -8.87 5.70 -19.29
C ALA A 120 -10.00 5.65 -20.32
N VAL A 121 -10.89 4.65 -20.24
CA VAL A 121 -12.05 4.51 -21.13
C VAL A 121 -13.00 5.70 -21.01
N VAL A 122 -13.26 6.16 -19.78
CA VAL A 122 -14.12 7.34 -19.54
C VAL A 122 -13.50 8.58 -20.16
N VAL A 123 -12.22 8.85 -19.94
CA VAL A 123 -11.51 10.01 -20.52
C VAL A 123 -11.49 9.95 -22.05
N MET A 124 -11.24 8.77 -22.63
CA MET A 124 -11.25 8.57 -24.09
C MET A 124 -12.65 8.70 -24.70
N GLY A 125 -13.70 8.47 -23.91
CA GLY A 125 -15.10 8.58 -24.32
C GLY A 125 -15.56 9.99 -24.71
N PHE A 126 -14.79 11.03 -24.36
CA PHE A 126 -15.11 12.43 -24.68
C PHE A 126 -14.18 12.99 -25.76
N PRO A 127 -14.45 12.78 -27.07
CA PRO A 127 -13.50 13.09 -28.15
C PRO A 127 -13.11 14.58 -28.24
N LYS A 128 -14.02 15.49 -27.87
CA LYS A 128 -13.75 16.93 -27.84
C LYS A 128 -12.86 17.33 -26.66
N ALA A 129 -13.08 16.73 -25.49
CA ALA A 129 -12.39 17.08 -24.24
C ALA A 129 -11.10 16.26 -24.01
N ARG A 130 -10.92 15.11 -24.67
CA ARG A 130 -9.78 14.21 -24.42
C ARG A 130 -8.42 14.86 -24.57
N ARG A 131 -8.28 15.85 -25.47
CA ARG A 131 -7.01 16.60 -25.66
C ARG A 131 -6.59 17.39 -24.41
N ILE A 132 -7.54 17.71 -23.54
CA ILE A 132 -7.31 18.41 -22.27
C ILE A 132 -7.34 17.41 -21.11
N LEU A 133 -8.32 16.50 -21.09
CA LEU A 133 -8.50 15.56 -20.00
C LEU A 133 -7.34 14.57 -19.85
N VAL A 134 -6.81 14.03 -20.96
CA VAL A 134 -5.68 13.08 -20.90
C VAL A 134 -4.44 13.71 -20.25
N PRO A 135 -3.88 14.83 -20.78
CA PRO A 135 -2.72 15.44 -20.14
C PRO A 135 -3.06 15.97 -18.75
N GLY A 136 -4.27 16.47 -18.51
CA GLY A 136 -4.71 16.93 -17.18
C GLY A 136 -4.67 15.81 -16.12
N VAL A 137 -5.21 14.63 -16.44
CA VAL A 137 -5.17 13.46 -15.55
C VAL A 137 -3.74 12.96 -15.34
N VAL A 138 -2.93 12.90 -16.41
CA VAL A 138 -1.52 12.48 -16.29
C VAL A 138 -0.73 13.45 -15.41
N VAL A 139 -0.83 14.75 -15.66
CA VAL A 139 -0.16 15.78 -14.86
C VAL A 139 -0.63 15.72 -13.41
N LEU A 140 -1.94 15.56 -13.17
CA LEU A 140 -2.49 15.43 -11.82
C LEU A 140 -1.91 14.23 -11.07
N VAL A 141 -1.91 13.04 -11.68
CA VAL A 141 -1.40 11.80 -11.04
C VAL A 141 0.11 11.88 -10.83
N VAL A 142 0.86 12.38 -11.81
CA VAL A 142 2.32 12.54 -11.69
C VAL A 142 2.65 13.56 -10.61
N ALA A 143 2.02 14.74 -10.62
CA ALA A 143 2.24 15.76 -9.60
C ALA A 143 1.87 15.25 -8.20
N TYR A 144 0.79 14.47 -8.08
CA TYR A 144 0.40 13.84 -6.82
C TYR A 144 1.43 12.81 -6.32
N SER A 145 2.12 12.10 -7.22
CA SER A 145 3.16 11.12 -6.82
C SER A 145 4.47 11.75 -6.34
N VAL A 146 4.77 13.01 -6.72
CA VAL A 146 6.07 13.63 -6.43
C VAL A 146 6.39 13.71 -4.92
N PRO A 147 5.47 14.15 -4.03
CA PRO A 147 5.74 14.16 -2.60
C PRO A 147 6.05 12.77 -2.05
N TYR A 148 5.31 11.74 -2.47
CA TYR A 148 5.55 10.35 -2.06
C TYR A 148 6.84 9.76 -2.61
N LEU A 149 7.38 10.31 -3.69
CA LEU A 149 8.64 9.86 -4.27
C LEU A 149 9.85 10.53 -3.59
N VAL A 150 9.73 11.83 -3.29
CA VAL A 150 10.84 12.64 -2.76
C VAL A 150 10.89 12.62 -1.23
N ALA A 151 9.73 12.63 -0.57
CA ALA A 151 9.61 12.73 0.88
C ALA A 151 9.34 11.39 1.59
N ASN A 152 9.43 10.26 0.89
CA ASN A 152 9.27 8.94 1.52
C ASN A 152 10.37 8.72 2.58
N PRO A 153 10.02 8.59 3.87
CA PRO A 153 11.02 8.46 4.93
C PRO A 153 11.79 7.13 4.86
N SER A 154 11.17 6.09 4.32
CA SER A 154 11.77 4.76 4.21
C SER A 154 12.70 4.65 3.01
N ARG A 155 12.35 5.27 1.88
CA ARG A 155 13.13 5.18 0.62
C ARG A 155 13.22 6.53 -0.08
N PRO A 156 13.91 7.51 0.50
CA PRO A 156 13.96 8.84 -0.08
C PRO A 156 14.88 8.86 -1.31
N LEU A 157 14.44 9.48 -2.39
CA LEU A 157 15.30 9.72 -3.57
C LEU A 157 16.36 10.79 -3.30
N LEU A 158 15.99 11.84 -2.56
CA LEU A 158 16.92 12.87 -2.11
C LEU A 158 17.51 12.49 -0.75
N PRO A 159 18.78 12.82 -0.44
CA PRO A 159 19.35 12.51 0.85
C PRO A 159 18.54 13.11 2.01
N GLN A 160 17.97 12.25 2.86
CA GLN A 160 17.37 12.63 4.15
C GLN A 160 18.25 12.05 5.26
N ALA A 161 18.67 12.91 6.20
CA ALA A 161 19.64 12.53 7.24
C ALA A 161 20.90 11.82 6.67
N GLY A 162 21.34 12.22 5.47
CA GLY A 162 22.51 11.64 4.79
C GLY A 162 22.26 10.32 4.04
N ARG A 163 21.03 9.78 4.05
CA ARG A 163 20.69 8.51 3.38
C ARG A 163 19.71 8.72 2.23
N SER A 164 19.91 7.99 1.14
CA SER A 164 19.02 7.88 -0.02
C SER A 164 19.14 6.50 -0.66
N VAL A 165 18.22 6.20 -1.58
CA VAL A 165 18.26 4.97 -2.39
C VAL A 165 19.54 4.88 -3.24
N PHE A 166 20.17 6.01 -3.57
CA PHE A 166 21.37 6.04 -4.42
C PHE A 166 22.68 5.88 -3.65
N ASN A 167 22.72 6.22 -2.36
CA ASN A 167 23.94 6.19 -1.56
C ASN A 167 23.95 5.13 -0.45
N THR A 168 22.82 4.44 -0.24
CA THR A 168 22.69 3.36 0.75
C THR A 168 22.84 2.01 0.05
N SER A 169 23.66 1.10 0.62
CA SER A 169 23.83 -0.24 0.02
C SER A 169 22.51 -1.00 -0.03
N ARG A 170 22.33 -1.88 -1.02
CA ARG A 170 21.11 -2.71 -1.16
C ARG A 170 20.78 -3.45 0.14
N LEU A 171 21.81 -3.98 0.81
CA LEU A 171 21.65 -4.70 2.06
C LEU A 171 21.09 -3.80 3.18
N GLN A 172 21.62 -2.59 3.33
CA GLN A 172 21.10 -1.63 4.31
C GLN A 172 19.71 -1.10 3.95
N GLN A 173 19.33 -1.06 2.66
CA GLN A 173 17.97 -0.69 2.23
C GLN A 173 16.91 -1.72 2.63
N TYR A 174 17.27 -2.98 2.83
CA TYR A 174 16.36 -3.99 3.42
C TYR A 174 16.08 -3.73 4.91
N PHE A 175 16.86 -2.87 5.56
CA PHE A 175 16.62 -2.45 6.95
C PHE A 175 16.13 -1.00 7.03
N ALA A 176 15.62 -0.43 5.93
CA ALA A 176 15.23 0.97 5.88
C ALA A 176 14.19 1.36 6.95
N VAL A 177 13.20 0.51 7.19
CA VAL A 177 12.13 0.73 8.18
C VAL A 177 12.59 0.44 9.61
N ARG A 178 13.50 -0.54 9.78
CA ARG A 178 14.02 -0.99 11.09
C ARG A 178 15.56 -1.00 11.09
N PRO A 179 16.23 0.17 10.95
CA PRO A 179 17.68 0.22 10.72
C PRO A 179 18.51 -0.28 11.89
N TYR A 180 17.96 -0.22 13.11
CA TYR A 180 18.59 -0.71 14.33
C TYR A 180 18.78 -2.23 14.33
N LEU A 181 17.95 -2.99 13.58
CA LEU A 181 18.06 -4.45 13.50
C LEU A 181 19.23 -4.94 12.64
N TYR A 182 19.84 -4.06 11.82
CA TYR A 182 20.89 -4.48 10.90
C TYR A 182 22.07 -5.16 11.61
N GLN A 183 22.53 -4.58 12.72
CA GLN A 183 23.68 -5.10 13.46
C GLN A 183 23.37 -6.45 14.11
N ASP A 184 22.18 -6.59 14.69
CA ASP A 184 21.74 -7.84 15.32
C ASP A 184 21.62 -8.98 14.29
N TYR A 185 21.05 -8.68 13.12
CA TYR A 185 20.91 -9.65 12.04
C TYR A 185 22.25 -10.04 11.42
N ALA A 186 23.15 -9.07 11.23
CA ALA A 186 24.50 -9.35 10.75
C ALA A 186 25.28 -10.23 11.73
N ALA A 187 25.24 -9.91 13.03
CA ALA A 187 25.91 -10.70 14.06
C ALA A 187 25.34 -12.12 14.17
N ALA A 188 24.01 -12.28 14.06
CA ALA A 188 23.36 -13.59 14.03
C ALA A 188 23.83 -14.42 12.82
N MET A 189 23.92 -13.81 11.64
CA MET A 189 24.39 -14.48 10.44
C MET A 189 25.88 -14.86 10.51
N ASP A 190 26.72 -14.02 11.12
CA ASP A 190 28.12 -14.35 11.38
C ASP A 190 28.26 -15.54 12.32
N ALA A 191 27.44 -15.62 13.37
CA ALA A 191 27.42 -16.77 14.28
C ALA A 191 26.99 -18.06 13.56
N VAL A 192 25.95 -18.00 12.73
CA VAL A 192 25.49 -19.13 11.91
C VAL A 192 26.61 -19.65 10.99
N ARG A 193 27.40 -18.75 10.39
CA ARG A 193 28.52 -19.13 9.52
C ARG A 193 29.65 -19.82 10.27
N GLN A 194 29.98 -19.34 11.47
CA GLN A 194 31.03 -19.94 12.31
C GLN A 194 30.69 -21.38 12.71
N LEU A 195 29.39 -21.71 12.81
CA LEU A 195 28.93 -23.07 13.11
C LEU A 195 29.04 -24.02 11.91
N GLN A 196 29.26 -23.51 10.68
CA GLN A 196 29.35 -24.29 9.44
C GLN A 196 28.17 -25.27 9.25
N VAL A 197 26.97 -24.85 9.63
CA VAL A 197 25.75 -25.66 9.50
C VAL A 197 25.09 -25.45 8.14
N GLU A 198 24.56 -26.53 7.56
CA GLU A 198 23.82 -26.47 6.29
C GLU A 198 22.36 -26.06 6.48
N GLU A 199 21.77 -26.33 7.64
CA GLU A 199 20.36 -26.06 7.94
C GLU A 199 20.20 -25.19 9.20
N VAL A 200 19.30 -24.20 9.12
CA VAL A 200 18.97 -23.30 10.23
C VAL A 200 17.46 -23.24 10.41
N GLY A 201 16.98 -23.59 11.60
CA GLY A 201 15.59 -23.45 11.99
C GLY A 201 15.25 -22.01 12.39
N LEU A 202 14.23 -21.43 11.78
CA LEU A 202 13.68 -20.12 12.12
C LEU A 202 12.37 -20.29 12.89
N LEU A 203 12.37 -19.88 14.15
CA LEU A 203 11.16 -19.76 14.97
C LEU A 203 10.74 -18.28 14.95
N LEU A 204 9.68 -17.98 14.19
CA LEU A 204 9.21 -16.62 13.94
C LEU A 204 7.75 -16.47 14.34
N ASP A 205 7.37 -15.26 14.73
CA ASP A 205 5.98 -14.86 14.93
C ASP A 205 5.34 -14.37 13.61
N GLU A 206 4.05 -13.99 13.66
CA GLU A 206 3.29 -13.57 12.48
C GLU A 206 3.88 -12.34 11.75
N ASP A 207 4.57 -11.44 12.48
CA ASP A 207 5.24 -10.25 11.93
C ASP A 207 6.78 -10.40 11.92
N GLY A 208 7.25 -11.65 11.87
CA GLY A 208 8.66 -11.99 11.87
C GLY A 208 9.39 -11.37 10.68
N TRP A 209 10.46 -10.62 10.96
CA TRP A 209 11.20 -9.85 9.96
C TRP A 209 12.22 -10.73 9.21
N GLU A 210 11.72 -11.76 8.51
CA GLU A 210 12.54 -12.85 7.97
C GLU A 210 13.39 -12.46 6.76
N TYR A 211 12.81 -11.71 5.82
CA TYR A 211 13.40 -11.54 4.48
C TYR A 211 14.85 -10.98 4.48
N PRO A 212 15.32 -10.13 5.42
CA PRO A 212 16.70 -9.70 5.41
C PRO A 212 17.70 -10.79 5.77
N LEU A 213 17.29 -11.86 6.47
CA LEU A 213 18.16 -13.03 6.68
C LEU A 213 18.55 -13.65 5.34
N TRP A 214 17.59 -13.79 4.43
CA TRP A 214 17.83 -14.26 3.07
C TRP A 214 18.74 -13.32 2.28
N ALA A 215 18.56 -12.00 2.45
CA ALA A 215 19.40 -11.00 1.80
C ALA A 215 20.86 -11.05 2.30
N LEU A 216 21.06 -11.21 3.62
CA LEU A 216 22.37 -11.35 4.26
C LEU A 216 23.06 -12.65 3.87
N ALA A 217 22.31 -13.75 3.84
CA ALA A 217 22.82 -15.06 3.44
C ALA A 217 23.27 -15.06 1.97
N GLY A 218 22.53 -14.38 1.08
CA GLY A 218 22.84 -14.30 -0.34
C GLY A 218 23.93 -13.28 -0.73
N SER A 219 24.33 -12.37 0.18
CA SER A 219 25.32 -11.33 -0.13
C SER A 219 26.78 -11.76 0.08
N GLU A 220 27.05 -12.95 0.64
CA GLU A 220 28.40 -13.34 1.06
C GLU A 220 28.90 -14.65 0.44
N ALA A 221 30.22 -14.73 0.25
CA ALA A 221 30.90 -15.85 -0.38
C ALA A 221 30.99 -17.04 0.58
N GLY A 222 30.31 -18.14 0.27
CA GLY A 222 30.29 -19.35 1.11
C GLY A 222 29.05 -20.23 0.95
N GLY A 223 28.04 -19.76 0.24
CA GLY A 223 26.75 -20.45 0.11
C GLY A 223 25.82 -20.07 1.27
N ALA A 224 24.54 -19.91 0.97
CA ALA A 224 23.53 -19.60 1.99
C ALA A 224 23.09 -20.87 2.72
N PRO A 225 22.98 -20.87 4.07
CA PRO A 225 22.36 -21.98 4.76
C PRO A 225 20.90 -22.13 4.33
N HIS A 226 20.37 -23.35 4.38
CA HIS A 226 18.97 -23.63 4.15
C HIS A 226 18.14 -23.25 5.39
N PHE A 227 17.34 -22.20 5.26
CA PHE A 227 16.39 -21.81 6.31
C PHE A 227 15.13 -22.67 6.25
N ARG A 228 14.63 -23.08 7.43
CA ARG A 228 13.35 -23.78 7.59
C ARG A 228 12.56 -23.18 8.73
N HIS A 229 11.26 -22.93 8.54
CA HIS A 229 10.38 -22.57 9.63
C HIS A 229 10.18 -23.76 10.57
N VAL A 230 10.36 -23.52 11.87
CA VAL A 230 10.16 -24.51 12.93
C VAL A 230 9.15 -23.99 13.94
N GLY A 231 8.42 -24.89 14.61
CA GLY A 231 7.41 -24.49 15.61
C GLY A 231 6.17 -23.82 15.03
N VAL A 232 5.85 -24.07 13.76
CA VAL A 232 4.67 -23.52 13.09
C VAL A 232 3.40 -24.19 13.64
N SER A 233 2.50 -23.39 14.21
CA SER A 233 1.14 -23.80 14.56
C SER A 233 0.21 -23.51 13.38
N ASN A 234 -0.22 -24.57 12.66
CA ASN A 234 -1.18 -24.51 11.56
C ASN A 234 -2.63 -24.49 12.04
#